data_AF-A0A7U8GTC8-F1
#
_entry.id   AF-A0A7U8GTC8-F1
#
_cell.length_a   1.000
_cell.length_b   1.000
_cell.length_c   1.000
_cell.angle_alpha   90.00
_cell.angle_beta   90.00
_cell.angle_gamma   90.00
#
_symmetry.space_group_name_H-M   'P 1'
#
loop_
_entity.id
_entity.type
_entity.pdbx_description
1 polymer ?
#
loop_
_entity_poly.entity_id
_entity_poly.type
_entity_poly.pdbx_seq_one_letter_code
_entity_poly.pdbx_strand_id
1 'polypeptide(L)'
;MELNVQIDHVHLVVKVPPKLSISKLMGALKGKIALKLFSKYPYLRKNKLWGNHFWQRGYFVDSVGINEEIIRRYVRHQEKQERREQAQLSMDIAPL
;
A
#
# COMPACT_ATOMS: atom_id res chain seq x y z
N MET A 1 -8.20 -0.88 -5.29
CA MET A 1 -7.27 0.26 -5.29
C MET A 1 -7.88 1.30 -6.20
N GLU A 2 -7.80 2.57 -5.84
CA GLU A 2 -8.33 3.66 -6.65
C GLU A 2 -7.18 4.60 -7.02
N LEU A 3 -7.20 5.12 -8.24
CA LEU A 3 -6.13 5.94 -8.80
C LEU A 3 -6.76 7.08 -9.58
N ASN A 4 -6.34 8.31 -9.28
CA ASN A 4 -6.67 9.48 -10.07
C ASN A 4 -5.37 10.21 -10.45
N VAL A 5 -5.15 10.43 -11.75
CA VAL A 5 -3.96 11.07 -12.29
C VAL A 5 -4.35 12.45 -12.78
N GLN A 6 -3.72 13.46 -12.21
CA GLN A 6 -3.82 14.86 -12.63
C GLN A 6 -2.56 15.25 -13.41
N ILE A 7 -2.58 16.43 -14.02
CA ILE A 7 -1.48 16.91 -14.86
C ILE A 7 -0.16 17.03 -14.06
N ASP A 8 -0.25 17.40 -12.79
CA ASP A 8 0.89 17.70 -11.91
C ASP A 8 0.98 16.82 -10.65
N HIS A 9 -0.03 16.00 -10.35
CA HIS A 9 -0.03 15.12 -9.18
C HIS A 9 -0.87 13.85 -9.36
N VAL A 10 -0.70 12.88 -8.45
CA VAL A 10 -1.41 11.60 -8.47
C VAL A 10 -2.01 11.32 -7.10
N HIS A 11 -3.28 10.94 -7.07
CA HIS A 11 -3.99 10.46 -5.88
C HIS A 11 -4.15 8.94 -5.94
N LEU A 12 -3.90 8.26 -4.83
CA LEU A 12 -3.94 6.81 -4.74
C LEU A 12 -4.58 6.36 -3.43
N VAL A 13 -5.60 5.49 -3.53
CA VAL A 13 -6.18 4.78 -2.38
C VAL A 13 -5.75 3.31 -2.45
N VAL A 14 -4.95 2.88 -1.47
CA VAL A 14 -4.36 1.54 -1.41
C VAL A 14 -4.51 0.92 -0.04
N LYS A 15 -4.67 -0.42 -0.02
CA LYS A 15 -4.52 -1.21 1.20
C LYS A 15 -3.05 -1.56 1.36
N VAL A 16 -2.46 -1.24 2.51
CA VAL A 16 -1.05 -1.47 2.81
C VAL A 16 -0.94 -2.44 3.99
N PRO A 17 -0.14 -3.52 3.91
CA PRO A 17 0.09 -4.39 5.05
C PRO A 17 0.70 -3.60 6.22
N PRO A 18 0.26 -3.82 7.47
CA PRO A 18 0.73 -3.03 8.62
C PRO A 18 2.23 -3.19 8.90
N LYS A 19 2.84 -4.30 8.47
CA LYS A 19 4.29 -4.55 8.57
C LYS A 19 5.13 -3.71 7.60
N LEU A 20 4.50 -3.08 6.60
CA LEU A 20 5.19 -2.27 5.59
C LEU A 20 5.07 -0.79 5.93
N SER A 21 6.20 -0.12 6.17
CA SER A 21 6.18 1.32 6.40
C SER A 21 5.75 2.08 5.15
N ILE A 22 4.94 3.12 5.35
CA ILE A 22 4.48 4.01 4.27
C ILE A 22 5.65 4.66 3.55
N SER A 23 6.69 5.08 4.27
CA SER A 23 7.89 5.68 3.68
C SER A 23 8.62 4.72 2.73
N LYS A 24 8.75 3.45 3.11
CA LYS A 24 9.36 2.42 2.25
C LYS A 24 8.50 2.14 1.01
N LEU A 25 7.18 2.07 1.17
CA LEU A 25 6.25 1.94 0.06
C LEU A 25 6.39 3.12 -0.91
N MET A 26 6.34 4.36 -0.41
CA MET A 26 6.41 5.57 -1.23
C MET A 26 7.75 5.71 -1.94
N GLY A 27 8.86 5.40 -1.27
CA GLY A 27 10.19 5.40 -1.89
C GLY A 27 10.27 4.42 -3.06
N ALA A 28 9.80 3.19 -2.85
CA ALA A 28 9.79 2.17 -3.90
C ALA A 28 8.83 2.53 -5.05
N LEU A 29 7.63 3.01 -4.74
CA LEU A 29 6.60 3.34 -5.71
C LEU A 29 7.05 4.50 -6.61
N LYS A 30 7.44 5.63 -6.01
CA LYS A 30 7.89 6.82 -6.75
C LYS A 30 9.14 6.50 -7.58
N GLY A 31 10.10 5.77 -7.00
CA GLY A 31 11.33 5.37 -7.70
C GLY A 31 11.07 4.47 -8.90
N LYS A 32 10.31 3.38 -8.73
CA LYS A 32 10.00 2.44 -9.82
C LYS A 32 9.21 3.11 -10.95
N ILE A 33 8.24 3.97 -10.62
CA ILE A 33 7.47 4.69 -11.64
C ILE A 33 8.37 5.66 -12.41
N ALA A 34 9.19 6.46 -11.71
CA ALA A 34 10.11 7.39 -12.36
C ALA A 34 11.07 6.67 -13.32
N LEU A 35 11.65 5.54 -12.90
CA LEU A 35 12.52 4.72 -13.75
C LEU A 35 11.80 4.23 -15.01
N LYS A 36 10.58 3.68 -14.86
CA LYS A 36 9.78 3.22 -16.00
C LYS A 36 9.41 4.36 -16.95
N LEU A 37 9.04 5.53 -16.42
CA LEU A 37 8.68 6.69 -17.23
C LEU A 37 9.89 7.26 -17.97
N PHE A 38 11.05 7.38 -17.34
CA PHE A 38 12.26 7.84 -18.02
C PHE A 38 12.74 6.86 -19.10
N SER A 39 12.56 5.56 -18.89
CA SER A 39 12.86 4.55 -19.91
C SER A 39 11.89 4.62 -21.09
N LYS A 40 10.58 4.79 -20.82
CA LYS A 40 9.55 4.85 -21.87
C LYS A 40 9.52 6.20 -22.60
N TYR A 41 9.84 7.28 -21.91
CA TYR A 41 9.75 8.65 -22.41
C TYR A 41 11.06 9.41 -22.15
N PRO A 42 12.13 9.13 -22.90
CA PRO A 42 13.46 9.72 -22.66
C PRO A 42 13.48 11.25 -22.72
N TYR A 43 12.54 11.88 -23.43
CA TYR A 43 12.42 13.34 -23.50
C TYR A 43 12.12 13.98 -22.13
N LEU A 44 11.52 13.25 -21.19
CA LEU A 44 11.29 13.73 -19.82
C LEU A 44 12.58 14.02 -19.05
N ARG A 45 13.73 13.46 -19.49
CA ARG A 45 15.05 13.80 -18.94
C ARG A 45 15.68 15.03 -19.59
N LYS A 46 15.29 15.32 -20.84
CA LYS A 46 15.88 16.41 -21.64
C LYS A 46 15.41 17.77 -21.17
N ASN A 47 14.12 17.87 -20.85
CA ASN A 47 13.58 19.02 -20.16
C ASN A 47 13.98 18.84 -18.69
N LYS A 48 15.01 19.56 -18.23
CA LYS A 48 15.52 19.54 -16.85
C LYS A 48 14.49 20.04 -15.83
N LEU A 49 13.29 19.46 -15.83
CA LEU A 49 12.31 19.58 -14.78
C LEU A 49 13.03 19.08 -13.52
N TRP A 50 13.47 20.01 -12.68
CA TRP A 50 13.94 19.75 -11.32
C TRP A 50 15.20 18.88 -11.21
N GLY A 51 16.18 19.04 -12.11
CA GLY A 51 17.47 18.36 -11.95
C GLY A 51 17.41 16.83 -12.08
N ASN A 52 16.61 16.32 -13.02
CA ASN A 52 16.39 14.88 -13.28
C ASN A 52 15.50 14.18 -12.23
N HIS A 53 14.77 14.93 -11.42
CA HIS A 53 13.77 14.41 -10.49
C HIS A 53 12.37 14.44 -11.13
N PHE A 54 11.74 13.27 -11.28
CA PHE A 54 10.37 13.19 -11.81
C PHE A 54 9.31 13.61 -10.78
N TRP A 55 9.52 13.27 -9.50
CA TRP A 55 8.59 13.57 -8.42
C TRP A 55 9.14 14.66 -7.50
N GLN A 56 8.25 15.45 -6.89
CA GLN A 56 8.60 16.25 -5.71
C GLN A 56 9.13 15.35 -4.59
N ARG A 57 10.04 15.84 -3.73
CA ARG A 57 10.63 15.04 -2.64
C ARG A 57 9.57 14.51 -1.67
N GLY A 58 8.64 15.37 -1.24
CA GLY A 58 7.56 15.02 -0.31
C GLY A 58 6.44 14.17 -0.91
N TYR A 59 5.56 13.70 -0.05
CA TYR A 59 4.28 13.07 -0.39
C TYR A 59 3.28 13.34 0.74
N PHE A 60 1.99 13.35 0.41
CA PHE A 60 0.91 13.40 1.39
C PHE A 60 0.39 11.99 1.64
N VAL A 61 0.03 11.69 2.89
CA VAL A 61 -0.62 10.44 3.27
C VAL A 61 -1.61 10.72 4.38
N ASP A 62 -2.77 10.11 4.29
CA ASP A 62 -3.76 10.08 5.35
C ASP A 62 -4.34 8.66 5.46
N SER A 63 -4.75 8.28 6.66
CA SER A 63 -5.44 7.01 6.89
C SER A 63 -6.93 7.19 6.67
N VAL A 64 -7.46 6.49 5.66
CA VAL A 64 -8.91 6.37 5.54
C VAL A 64 -9.39 5.36 6.59
N GLY A 65 -10.05 5.88 7.62
CA GLY A 65 -10.59 5.08 8.71
C GLY A 65 -11.56 4.02 8.23
N ILE A 66 -11.44 2.82 8.79
CA ILE A 66 -12.46 1.78 8.67
C ILE A 66 -13.58 2.16 9.64
N ASN A 67 -14.84 2.09 9.21
CA ASN A 67 -16.02 2.36 10.04
C ASN A 67 -15.92 1.62 11.40
N GLU A 68 -16.21 2.31 12.51
CA GLU A 68 -16.20 1.76 13.86
C GLU A 68 -16.97 0.43 13.97
N GLU A 69 -18.08 0.30 13.24
CA GLU A 69 -18.87 -0.92 13.18
C GLU A 69 -18.08 -2.11 12.61
N ILE A 70 -17.30 -1.89 11.55
CA ILE A 70 -16.46 -2.91 10.93
C ILE A 70 -15.31 -3.29 11.88
N ILE A 71 -14.74 -2.32 12.61
CA ILE A 71 -13.71 -2.57 13.62
C ILE A 71 -14.28 -3.43 14.76
N ARG A 72 -15.43 -3.04 15.33
CA ARG A 72 -16.09 -3.80 16.40
C ARG A 72 -16.45 -5.21 15.94
N ARG A 73 -16.94 -5.37 14.71
CA ARG A 73 -17.23 -6.68 14.13
C ARG A 73 -15.96 -7.52 13.97
N TYR A 74 -14.88 -6.93 13.46
CA TYR A 74 -13.59 -7.61 13.35
C TYR A 74 -13.10 -8.10 14.72
N VAL A 75 -13.06 -7.23 15.73
CA VAL A 75 -12.62 -7.58 17.10
C VAL A 75 -13.46 -8.73 17.69
N ARG A 76 -14.80 -8.66 17.59
CA ARG A 76 -15.69 -9.71 18.13
C ARG A 76 -15.52 -11.07 17.47
N HIS A 77 -15.11 -11.11 16.20
CA HIS A 77 -15.03 -12.34 15.43
C HIS A 77 -13.61 -12.88 15.27
N GLN A 78 -12.58 -12.08 15.54
CA GLN A 78 -11.19 -12.50 15.42
C GLN A 78 -10.87 -13.67 16.36
N GLU A 79 -11.30 -13.61 17.63
CA GLU A 79 -11.12 -14.72 18.58
C GLU A 79 -11.81 -16.01 18.14
N LYS A 80 -12.93 -15.92 17.40
CA LYS A 80 -13.69 -17.09 16.96
C LYS A 80 -13.03 -17.80 15.78
N GLN A 81 -12.34 -17.04 14.91
CA GLN A 81 -11.58 -17.60 13.79
C GLN A 81 -10.25 -18.19 14.28
N GLU A 82 -9.49 -17.47 15.11
CA GLU A 82 -8.24 -17.98 15.69
C GLU A 82 -8.47 -19.26 16.49
N ARG A 83 -9.56 -19.33 17.28
CA ARG A 83 -9.91 -20.53 18.06
C ARG A 83 -10.40 -21.69 17.18
N ARG A 84 -11.02 -21.41 16.04
CA ARG A 84 -11.41 -22.43 15.04
C ARG A 84 -10.20 -22.96 14.29
N GLU A 85 -9.28 -22.08 13.88
CA GLU A 85 -8.02 -22.47 13.25
C GLU A 85 -7.17 -23.31 14.20
N GLN A 86 -7.06 -22.92 15.48
CA GLN A 86 -6.39 -23.72 16.51
C GLN A 86 -7.08 -25.07 16.75
N ALA A 87 -8.41 -25.11 16.79
CA ALA A 87 -9.15 -26.36 16.93
C ALA A 87 -8.93 -27.29 15.72
N GLN A 88 -8.99 -26.74 14.50
CA GLN A 88 -8.74 -27.48 13.27
C GLN A 88 -7.29 -28.03 13.23
N LEU A 89 -6.29 -27.18 13.52
CA LEU A 89 -4.88 -27.58 13.64
C LEU A 89 -4.68 -28.65 14.73
N SER A 90 -5.39 -28.58 15.85
CA SER A 90 -5.30 -29.60 16.91
C SER A 90 -5.93 -30.94 16.52
N MET A 91 -6.98 -30.93 15.68
CA MET A 91 -7.60 -32.14 15.14
C MET A 91 -6.73 -32.82 14.07
N ASP A 92 -6.01 -32.04 13.27
CA ASP A 92 -5.12 -32.55 12.23
C ASP A 92 -3.81 -33.15 12.80
N ILE A 93 -3.46 -32.83 14.06
CA ILE A 93 -2.23 -33.28 14.76
C ILE A 93 -2.53 -34.40 15.78
N ALA A 94 -3.80 -34.67 16.11
CA ALA A 94 -4.16 -35.77 17.01
C ALA A 94 -3.79 -37.11 16.35
N PRO A 95 -2.90 -37.94 16.94
CA PRO A 95 -2.55 -39.23 16.34
C PRO A 95 -3.76 -40.18 16.44
N LEU A 96 -3.96 -40.98 15.39
CA LEU A 96 -4.90 -42.12 15.39
C LEU A 96 -4.64 -43.06 16.57
#